data_AF-A0A4U5M1Z4-F1
#
_entry.id   AF-A0A4U5M1Z4-F1
#
_cell.length_a   1.000
_cell.length_b   1.000
_cell.length_c   1.000
_cell.angle_alpha   90.00
_cell.angle_beta   90.00
_cell.angle_gamma   90.00
#
_symmetry.space_group_name_H-M   'P 1'
#
loop_
_entity.id
_entity.type
_entity.pdbx_description
1 polymer ?
#
loop_
_entity_poly.entity_id
_entity_poly.type
_entity_poly.pdbx_seq_one_letter_code
_entity_poly.pdbx_strand_id
1 'polypeptide(L)'
;MAHLERFPLHRAAFFNDTKLISHLIHDGADLYEQDMHGNTALHISTMLGHREATALLLAHNAPVKIKNSDGWNTLMEAISYGDRQIITTMLRKLKAQSRESMTSKKPHLVEMLSGLGDFYLELKWDFHSWIPLLSKMLPSDVCKIYKRGTSLRRS
;
A
#
# COMPACT_ATOMS: atom_id res chain seq x y z
N MET A 1 17.08 24.32 11.47
CA MET A 1 18.23 23.43 11.24
C MET A 1 18.22 22.18 12.14
N ALA A 2 17.62 22.20 13.35
CA ALA A 2 17.58 21.04 14.26
C ALA A 2 16.72 19.83 13.79
N HIS A 3 15.74 20.01 12.90
CA HIS A 3 14.85 18.92 12.48
C HIS A 3 15.51 17.90 11.53
N LEU A 4 16.55 18.30 10.79
CA LEU A 4 17.26 17.42 9.84
C LEU A 4 18.27 16.48 10.51
N GLU A 5 18.67 16.74 11.76
CA GLU A 5 19.55 15.84 12.52
C GLU A 5 18.80 14.68 13.17
N ARG A 6 17.50 14.87 13.45
CA ARG A 6 16.64 13.84 14.06
C ARG A 6 16.32 12.70 13.11
N PHE A 7 16.25 12.97 11.80
CA PHE A 7 15.83 12.02 10.77
C PHE A 7 16.96 11.78 9.75
N PRO A 8 17.99 11.00 10.11
CA PRO A 8 19.18 10.85 9.28
C PRO A 8 18.86 10.20 7.92
N LEU A 9 17.92 9.25 7.89
CA LEU A 9 17.51 8.58 6.65
C LEU A 9 16.74 9.52 5.71
N HIS A 10 15.87 10.39 6.24
CA HIS A 10 15.17 11.41 5.46
C HIS A 10 16.12 12.43 4.88
N ARG A 11 17.13 12.85 5.66
CA ARG A 11 18.20 13.73 5.18
C ARG A 11 18.99 13.08 4.04
N ALA A 12 19.37 11.82 4.18
CA ALA A 12 20.07 11.08 3.13
C ALA A 12 19.22 10.96 1.86
N ALA A 13 17.92 10.67 2.01
CA ALA A 13 16.95 10.66 0.92
C ALA A 13 16.79 12.03 0.25
N PHE A 14 16.79 13.13 1.03
CA PHE A 14 16.69 14.49 0.52
C PHE A 14 17.88 14.89 -0.35
N PHE A 15 19.09 14.44 -0.02
CA PHE A 15 20.31 14.75 -0.77
C PHE A 15 20.65 13.71 -1.86
N ASN A 16 19.80 12.71 -2.08
CA ASN A 16 20.09 11.54 -2.93
C ASN A 16 21.40 10.82 -2.55
N ASP A 17 21.78 10.83 -1.27
CA ASP A 17 23.02 10.22 -0.78
C ASP A 17 22.83 8.71 -0.58
N THR A 18 22.90 7.97 -1.68
CA THR A 18 22.74 6.51 -1.69
C THR A 18 23.75 5.78 -0.81
N LYS A 19 24.95 6.32 -0.62
CA LYS A 19 25.97 5.72 0.25
C LYS A 19 25.54 5.81 1.71
N LEU A 20 25.10 7.00 2.12
CA LEU A 20 24.59 7.19 3.48
C LEU A 20 23.30 6.40 3.71
N ILE A 21 22.38 6.34 2.74
CA ILE A 21 21.19 5.49 2.84
C ILE A 21 21.59 4.03 3.05
N SER A 22 22.53 3.51 2.26
CA SER A 22 22.98 2.12 2.40
C SER A 22 23.62 1.85 3.76
N HIS A 23 24.43 2.78 4.26
CA HIS A 23 25.03 2.67 5.59
C HIS A 23 23.97 2.66 6.69
N LEU A 24 23.03 3.62 6.66
CA LEU A 24 21.98 3.72 7.67
C LEU A 24 21.08 2.48 7.69
N ILE A 25 20.74 1.93 6.52
CA ILE A 25 19.96 0.68 6.43
C ILE A 25 20.75 -0.49 7.02
N HIS A 26 22.06 -0.57 6.77
CA HIS A 26 22.92 -1.60 7.35
C HIS A 26 22.97 -1.51 8.88
N ASP A 27 22.99 -0.28 9.42
CA ASP A 27 22.97 -0.01 10.85
C ASP A 27 21.58 -0.20 11.50
N GLY A 28 20.57 -0.63 10.73
CA GLY A 28 19.24 -0.94 11.22
C GLY A 28 18.29 0.24 11.29
N ALA A 29 18.50 1.29 10.48
CA ALA A 29 17.59 2.42 10.39
C ALA A 29 16.16 1.98 10.04
N ASP A 30 15.18 2.58 10.70
CA ASP A 30 13.77 2.26 10.49
C ASP A 30 13.24 2.90 9.20
N LEU A 31 12.86 2.07 8.23
CA LEU A 31 12.25 2.51 6.97
C LEU A 31 10.80 2.99 7.14
N TYR A 32 10.17 2.70 8.28
CA TYR A 32 8.82 3.12 8.63
C TYR A 32 8.79 4.48 9.35
N GLU A 33 9.95 5.02 9.75
CA GLU A 33 10.02 6.27 10.48
C GLU A 33 9.43 7.42 9.67
N GLN A 34 8.55 8.19 10.32
CA GLN A 34 7.87 9.33 9.74
C GLN A 34 8.42 10.62 10.36
N ASP A 35 8.68 11.62 9.51
CA ASP A 35 9.05 12.96 9.95
C ASP A 35 7.83 13.73 10.49
N MET A 36 8.02 15.00 10.82
CA MET A 36 6.98 15.88 11.35
C MET A 36 5.80 16.13 10.38
N HIS A 37 5.94 15.78 9.10
CA HIS A 37 4.90 15.87 8.07
C HIS A 37 4.30 14.50 7.73
N GLY A 38 4.63 13.46 8.51
CA GLY A 38 4.21 12.09 8.21
C GLY A 38 4.96 11.48 7.02
N ASN A 39 5.99 12.14 6.49
CA ASN A 39 6.74 11.61 5.35
C ASN A 39 7.74 10.58 5.83
N THR A 40 7.83 9.46 5.12
CA THR A 40 8.97 8.53 5.25
C THR A 40 10.11 8.97 4.34
N ALA A 41 11.31 8.43 4.53
CA ALA A 41 12.43 8.67 3.60
C ALA A 41 12.07 8.37 2.13
N LEU A 42 11.20 7.37 1.88
CA LEU A 42 10.71 7.04 0.54
C LEU A 42 9.78 8.12 -0.03
N HIS A 43 8.99 8.82 0.79
CA HIS A 43 8.23 10.00 0.32
C HIS A 43 9.20 11.08 -0.15
N ILE A 44 10.20 11.41 0.68
CA ILE A 44 11.17 12.47 0.38
C ILE A 44 11.91 12.18 -0.95
N SER A 45 12.47 10.99 -1.12
CA SER A 45 13.20 10.66 -2.36
C SER A 45 12.29 10.66 -3.60
N THR A 46 11.02 10.24 -3.43
CA THR A 46 10.06 10.18 -4.54
C THR A 46 9.58 11.58 -4.95
N MET A 47 9.23 12.44 -3.99
CA MET A 47 8.80 13.81 -4.25
C MET A 47 9.87 14.65 -4.95
N LEU A 48 11.14 14.40 -4.63
CA LEU A 48 12.28 15.08 -5.25
C LEU A 48 12.75 14.43 -6.57
N GLY A 49 12.09 13.35 -7.01
CA GLY A 49 12.45 12.63 -8.23
C GLY A 49 13.81 11.92 -8.17
N HIS A 50 14.33 11.66 -6.98
CA HIS A 50 15.61 11.00 -6.74
C HIS A 50 15.49 9.49 -7.00
N ARG A 51 15.74 9.10 -8.25
CA ARG A 51 15.58 7.73 -8.75
C ARG A 51 16.43 6.73 -8.01
N GLU A 52 17.70 7.06 -7.75
CA GLU A 52 18.65 6.13 -7.15
C GLU A 52 18.30 5.86 -5.68
N ALA A 53 18.07 6.91 -4.89
CA ALA A 53 17.59 6.78 -3.51
C ALA A 53 16.25 6.02 -3.43
N THR A 54 15.29 6.35 -4.31
CA THR A 54 13.98 5.67 -4.35
C THR A 54 14.12 4.18 -4.69
N ALA A 55 14.94 3.84 -5.68
CA ALA A 55 15.19 2.45 -6.06
C ALA A 55 15.87 1.68 -4.93
N LEU A 56 16.84 2.28 -4.23
CA LEU A 56 17.54 1.67 -3.11
C LEU A 56 16.59 1.40 -1.93
N LEU A 57 15.78 2.38 -1.53
CA LEU A 57 14.80 2.23 -0.46
C LEU A 57 13.76 1.14 -0.81
N LEU A 58 13.27 1.11 -2.05
CA LEU A 58 12.36 0.05 -2.52
C LEU A 58 13.03 -1.33 -2.55
N ALA A 59 14.32 -1.41 -2.87
CA ALA A 59 15.07 -2.67 -2.86
C ALA A 59 15.10 -3.27 -1.44
N HIS A 60 15.26 -2.43 -0.43
CA HIS A 60 15.20 -2.79 0.99
C HIS A 60 13.79 -2.85 1.60
N ASN A 61 12.75 -2.98 0.76
CA ASN A 61 11.35 -3.15 1.16
C ASN A 61 10.77 -1.99 1.99
N ALA A 62 11.20 -0.75 1.73
CA ALA A 62 10.56 0.43 2.31
C ALA A 62 9.03 0.43 2.05
N PRO A 63 8.22 0.85 3.03
CA PRO A 63 6.76 0.71 2.97
C PRO A 63 6.12 1.69 1.99
N VAL A 64 5.40 1.16 1.00
CA VAL A 64 4.76 1.98 -0.05
C VAL A 64 3.39 2.52 0.38
N LYS A 65 2.73 1.86 1.35
CA LYS A 65 1.34 2.15 1.78
C LYS A 65 1.22 3.23 2.84
N ILE A 66 2.32 3.64 3.48
CA ILE A 66 2.26 4.67 4.52
C ILE A 66 1.75 5.97 3.91
N LYS A 67 0.87 6.63 4.65
CA LYS A 67 0.33 7.93 4.29
C LYS A 67 0.99 9.01 5.12
N ASN A 68 1.35 10.11 4.46
CA ASN A 68 1.78 11.33 5.12
C ASN A 68 0.59 12.10 5.73
N SER A 69 0.86 13.26 6.33
CA SER A 69 -0.16 14.11 6.97
C SER A 69 -1.24 14.59 6.01
N ASP A 70 -0.95 14.68 4.71
CA ASP A 70 -1.91 15.05 3.67
C ASP A 70 -2.76 13.85 3.20
N GLY A 71 -2.50 12.66 3.73
CA GLY A 71 -3.20 11.42 3.38
C GLY A 71 -2.67 10.75 2.10
N TRP A 72 -1.58 11.27 1.54
CA TRP A 72 -0.93 10.76 0.34
C TRP A 72 0.04 9.64 0.70
N ASN A 73 0.03 8.57 -0.09
CA ASN A 73 1.08 7.58 -0.02
C ASN A 73 2.13 7.82 -1.10
N THR A 74 3.29 7.21 -0.93
CA THR A 74 4.41 7.33 -1.87
C THR A 74 4.06 7.04 -3.34
N LEU A 75 3.10 6.15 -3.63
CA LEU A 75 2.65 5.88 -5.00
C LEU A 75 1.84 7.04 -5.59
N MET A 76 1.00 7.69 -4.77
CA MET A 76 0.26 8.89 -5.18
C MET A 76 1.23 10.03 -5.51
N GLU A 77 2.28 10.20 -4.70
CA GLU A 77 3.36 11.14 -4.99
C GLU A 77 4.04 10.79 -6.33
N ALA A 78 4.48 9.54 -6.53
CA ALA A 78 5.13 9.15 -7.78
C ALA A 78 4.26 9.44 -9.03
N ILE A 79 2.93 9.31 -8.91
CA ILE A 79 1.98 9.59 -9.98
C ILE A 79 1.87 11.09 -10.27
N SER A 80 1.90 11.97 -9.26
CA SER A 80 1.81 13.42 -9.48
C SER A 80 3.01 13.98 -10.24
N TYR A 81 4.21 13.40 -10.05
CA TYR A 81 5.44 13.81 -10.74
C TYR A 81 5.65 13.14 -12.11
N GLY A 82 4.93 12.06 -12.42
CA GLY A 82 4.89 11.46 -13.78
C GLY A 82 6.05 10.52 -14.15
N ASP A 83 6.84 10.02 -13.20
CA ASP A 83 7.93 9.07 -13.51
C ASP A 83 7.41 7.63 -13.68
N ARG A 84 7.17 7.24 -14.94
CA ARG A 84 6.68 5.91 -15.30
C ARG A 84 7.50 4.76 -14.72
N GLN A 85 8.83 4.88 -14.64
CA GLN A 85 9.69 3.79 -14.18
C GLN A 85 9.58 3.60 -12.66
N ILE A 86 9.54 4.71 -11.90
CA ILE A 86 9.29 4.68 -10.45
C ILE A 86 7.89 4.14 -10.18
N ILE A 87 6.85 4.66 -10.84
CA ILE A 87 5.46 4.24 -10.66
C ILE A 87 5.30 2.73 -10.88
N THR A 88 5.86 2.20 -11.97
CA THR A 88 5.75 0.75 -12.27
C THR A 88 6.48 -0.11 -11.25
N THR A 89 7.65 0.33 -10.79
CA THR A 89 8.44 -0.38 -9.77
C THR A 89 7.73 -0.37 -8.41
N MET A 90 7.20 0.79 -8.04
CA MET A 90 6.46 0.99 -6.80
C MET A 90 5.14 0.21 -6.78
N LEU A 91 4.40 0.16 -7.90
CA LEU A 91 3.19 -0.68 -8.02
C LEU A 91 3.49 -2.17 -7.85
N ARG A 92 4.62 -2.64 -8.40
CA ARG A 92 5.08 -4.02 -8.21
C ARG A 92 5.36 -4.32 -6.74
N LYS A 93 6.10 -3.42 -6.07
CA LYS A 93 6.42 -3.53 -4.64
C LYS A 93 5.17 -3.46 -3.76
N LEU A 94 4.23 -2.57 -4.06
CA LEU A 94 2.94 -2.47 -3.37
C LEU A 94 2.15 -3.78 -3.44
N LYS A 95 2.06 -4.39 -4.63
CA LYS A 95 1.38 -5.68 -4.82
C LYS A 95 2.08 -6.81 -4.05
N ALA A 96 3.42 -6.83 -4.05
CA ALA A 96 4.20 -7.81 -3.30
C ALA A 96 3.96 -7.68 -1.79
N GLN A 97 4.13 -6.48 -1.21
CA GLN A 97 3.88 -6.19 0.20
C GLN A 97 2.44 -6.55 0.62
N SER A 98 1.46 -6.28 -0.27
CA SER A 98 0.06 -6.63 0.02
C SER A 98 -0.20 -8.14 0.02
N ARG A 99 0.47 -8.89 -0.87
CA ARG A 99 0.36 -10.36 -0.90
C ARG A 99 1.00 -10.97 0.33
N GLU A 100 2.18 -10.47 0.73
CA GLU A 100 2.90 -10.93 1.91
C GLU A 100 2.11 -10.69 3.21
N SER A 101 1.51 -9.50 3.34
CA SER A 101 0.60 -9.19 4.46
C SER A 101 -0.60 -10.14 4.50
N MET A 102 -1.17 -10.49 3.33
CA MET A 102 -2.27 -11.45 3.24
C MET A 102 -1.84 -12.89 3.53
N THR A 103 -0.63 -13.31 3.11
CA THR A 103 -0.14 -14.66 3.39
C THR A 103 0.08 -14.87 4.88
N SER A 104 0.57 -13.85 5.59
CA SER A 104 0.72 -13.90 7.05
C SER A 104 -0.63 -14.06 7.77
N LYS A 105 -1.68 -13.36 7.31
CA LYS A 105 -3.03 -13.42 7.92
C LYS A 105 -3.87 -14.61 7.50
N LYS A 106 -3.56 -15.23 6.35
CA LYS A 106 -4.31 -16.33 5.76
C LYS A 106 -4.61 -17.49 6.73
N PRO A 107 -3.66 -18.05 7.50
CA PRO A 107 -3.95 -19.18 8.39
C PRO A 107 -5.00 -18.82 9.44
N HIS A 108 -4.87 -17.66 10.08
CA HIS A 108 -5.84 -17.19 11.07
C HIS A 108 -7.23 -16.96 10.47
N LEU A 109 -7.30 -16.39 9.25
CA LEU A 109 -8.58 -16.22 8.55
C LEU A 109 -9.22 -17.57 8.20
N VAL A 110 -8.42 -18.56 7.79
CA VAL A 110 -8.90 -19.91 7.48
C VAL A 110 -9.43 -20.60 8.74
N GLU A 111 -8.72 -20.49 9.86
CA GLU A 111 -9.16 -20.98 11.16
C GLU A 111 -10.50 -20.34 11.56
N MET A 112 -10.62 -19.02 11.47
CA MET A 112 -11.86 -18.32 11.78
C MET A 112 -13.03 -18.73 10.88
N LEU A 113 -12.78 -18.90 9.59
CA LEU A 113 -13.78 -19.41 8.64
C LEU A 113 -14.19 -20.86 8.94
N SER A 114 -13.27 -21.68 9.44
CA SER A 114 -13.57 -23.06 9.84
C SER A 114 -14.42 -23.14 11.11
N GLY A 115 -14.22 -22.22 12.06
CA GLY A 115 -15.02 -22.13 13.29
C GLY A 115 -16.40 -21.51 13.09
N LEU A 116 -16.59 -20.70 12.03
CA LEU A 116 -17.90 -20.21 11.64
C LEU A 116 -18.72 -21.37 11.03
N GLY A 117 -20.01 -21.45 11.35
CA GLY A 117 -20.95 -22.34 10.66
C GLY A 117 -21.09 -22.00 9.16
N ASP A 118 -21.82 -22.83 8.42
CA ASP A 118 -22.19 -22.50 7.04
C ASP A 118 -23.27 -21.42 7.05
N PHE A 119 -23.13 -20.42 6.18
CA PHE A 119 -24.07 -19.30 6.08
C PHE A 119 -24.17 -18.79 4.65
N TYR A 120 -25.22 -18.01 4.37
CA TYR A 120 -25.31 -17.22 3.16
C TYR A 120 -25.47 -15.74 3.53
N LEU A 121 -24.86 -14.88 2.73
CA LEU A 121 -24.96 -13.43 2.84
C LEU A 121 -25.68 -12.91 1.60
N GLU A 122 -26.69 -12.07 1.80
CA GLU A 122 -27.40 -11.39 0.73
C GLU A 122 -27.04 -9.89 0.76
N LEU A 123 -26.23 -9.46 -0.19
CA LEU A 123 -25.83 -8.06 -0.35
C LEU A 123 -26.77 -7.40 -1.35
N LYS A 124 -27.62 -6.49 -0.87
CA LYS A 124 -28.51 -5.69 -1.70
C LYS A 124 -27.89 -4.32 -1.95
N TRP A 125 -27.86 -3.90 -3.20
CA TRP A 125 -27.34 -2.60 -3.60
C TRP A 125 -28.48 -1.70 -4.03
N ASP A 126 -28.79 -0.72 -3.20
CA ASP A 126 -29.79 0.28 -3.51
C ASP A 126 -29.18 1.39 -4.39
N PHE A 127 -29.17 1.17 -5.71
CA PHE A 127 -28.74 2.17 -6.67
C PHE A 127 -29.83 3.24 -6.89
N HIS A 128 -30.07 4.08 -5.88
CA HIS A 128 -31.05 5.17 -5.94
C HIS A 128 -30.72 6.25 -7.01
N SER A 129 -29.61 6.14 -7.75
CA SER A 129 -29.17 7.22 -8.65
C SER A 129 -28.88 6.81 -10.10
N TRP A 130 -28.58 5.54 -10.45
CA TRP A 130 -27.99 5.19 -11.77
C TRP A 130 -28.76 4.12 -12.57
N ILE A 131 -30.08 4.10 -12.44
CA ILE A 131 -30.96 3.04 -12.97
C ILE A 131 -30.85 2.82 -14.51
N PRO A 132 -30.75 3.83 -15.39
CA PRO A 132 -30.82 3.58 -16.83
C PRO A 132 -29.57 2.94 -17.45
N LEU A 133 -28.39 3.13 -16.83
CA LEU A 133 -27.10 2.65 -17.37
C LEU A 133 -26.70 1.28 -16.80
N LEU A 134 -27.08 0.99 -15.55
CA LEU A 134 -26.70 -0.25 -14.85
C LEU A 134 -27.62 -1.44 -15.15
N SER A 135 -28.88 -1.21 -15.53
CA SER A 135 -29.84 -2.31 -15.79
C SER A 135 -29.42 -3.21 -16.96
N LYS A 136 -28.51 -2.76 -17.83
CA LYS A 136 -27.95 -3.54 -18.94
C LYS A 136 -26.69 -4.33 -18.58
N MET A 137 -26.07 -4.06 -17.42
CA MET A 137 -24.78 -4.63 -17.03
C MET A 137 -24.87 -5.61 -15.85
N LEU A 138 -25.90 -5.49 -15.01
CA LEU A 138 -26.11 -6.37 -13.84
C LEU A 138 -27.54 -6.94 -13.86
N PRO A 139 -27.72 -8.27 -13.93
CA PRO A 139 -29.05 -8.91 -13.96
C PRO A 139 -29.85 -8.79 -12.66
N SER A 140 -29.19 -8.45 -11.54
CA SER A 140 -29.79 -8.30 -10.22
C SER A 140 -29.03 -7.29 -9.37
N ASP A 141 -29.79 -6.56 -8.56
CA ASP A 141 -29.38 -5.69 -7.45
C ASP A 141 -28.94 -6.47 -6.20
N VAL A 142 -29.02 -7.81 -6.24
CA VAL A 142 -28.73 -8.71 -5.13
C VAL A 142 -27.56 -9.63 -5.47
N CYS A 143 -26.48 -9.57 -4.67
CA CYS A 143 -25.39 -10.53 -4.73
C CYS A 143 -25.49 -11.51 -3.55
N LYS A 144 -25.68 -12.80 -3.83
CA LYS A 144 -25.67 -13.85 -2.80
C LYS A 144 -24.30 -14.49 -2.71
N ILE A 145 -23.77 -14.55 -1.49
CA ILE A 145 -22.49 -15.19 -1.18
C ILE A 145 -22.77 -16.37 -0.24
N TYR A 146 -22.41 -17.58 -0.69
CA TYR A 146 -22.56 -18.79 0.09
C TYR A 146 -21.20 -19.19 0.66
N LYS A 147 -21.17 -19.41 1.97
CA LYS A 147 -20.00 -19.94 2.68
C LYS A 147 -20.28 -21.40 3.03
N ARG A 148 -19.39 -22.29 2.59
CA ARG A 148 -19.37 -23.71 2.95
C ARG A 148 -17.96 -24.15 3.36
N GLY A 149 -17.78 -24.57 4.61
CA GLY A 149 -16.45 -24.83 5.16
C GLY A 149 -15.55 -23.60 5.04
N THR A 150 -14.39 -23.70 4.38
CA THR A 150 -13.49 -22.56 4.10
C THR A 150 -13.73 -21.92 2.73
N SER A 151 -14.71 -22.40 1.96
CA SER A 151 -15.02 -21.94 0.61
C SER A 151 -16.12 -20.87 0.61
N LEU A 152 -15.88 -19.77 -0.10
CA LEU A 152 -16.86 -18.73 -0.40
C LEU A 152 -17.17 -18.76 -1.90
N ARG A 153 -18.46 -18.85 -2.24
CA ARG A 153 -18.94 -18.87 -3.63
C ARG A 153 -19.97 -17.77 -3.83
N ARG A 154 -19.90 -17.07 -4.95
CA ARG A 154 -20.93 -16.11 -5.38
C ARG A 154 -21.88 -16.81 -6.36
N SER A 155 -23.17 -16.50 -6.31
CA SER A 155 -24.14 -16.87 -7.36
C SER A 155 -24.25 -15.78 -8.41
#